data_AF-A0A416HHU5-F1
#
_entry.id   AF-A0A416HHU5-F1
#
_cell.length_a   1.000
_cell.length_b   1.000
_cell.length_c   1.000
_cell.angle_alpha   90.00
_cell.angle_beta   90.00
_cell.angle_gamma   90.00
#
_symmetry.space_group_name_H-M   'P 1'
#
loop_
_entity.id
_entity.type
_entity.pdbx_description
1 polymer ?
#
loop_
_entity_poly.entity_id
_entity_poly.type
_entity_poly.pdbx_seq_one_letter_code
_entity_poly.pdbx_strand_id
1 'polypeptide(L)'
;MEDNIRPNNKGFTLVEMIVTIVILGILLAILIPGMFRYIEKAKDKQLLVNATSTYKALQAELLLEYSKPDANLEIIVMTYERKMGWTNDDISDIPVGAKAIMVLSGNKDVDTVFEEQGFGNFINPKTGEIEAMLYIENGKYVTYTKYTGWGEAKDFNGVIIE
;
A
#
# COMPACT_ATOMS: atom_id res chain seq x y z
N MET A 1 -51.20 -52.24 -9.84
CA MET A 1 -51.30 -51.22 -10.90
C MET A 1 -50.03 -50.42 -10.78
N GLU A 2 -49.03 -50.71 -11.62
CA GLU A 2 -47.71 -50.10 -11.55
C GLU A 2 -47.68 -48.93 -12.53
N ASP A 3 -47.63 -47.69 -12.04
CA ASP A 3 -47.48 -46.51 -12.88
C ASP A 3 -46.02 -46.40 -13.35
N ASN A 4 -45.81 -46.66 -14.65
CA ASN A 4 -44.50 -46.58 -15.27
C ASN A 4 -44.21 -45.12 -15.66
N ILE A 5 -43.59 -44.38 -14.75
CA ILE A 5 -43.13 -43.00 -14.99
C ILE A 5 -41.94 -43.04 -15.94
N ARG A 6 -42.16 -42.74 -17.22
CA ARG A 6 -41.08 -42.58 -18.21
C ARG A 6 -40.29 -41.31 -17.89
N PRO A 7 -38.95 -41.37 -17.72
CA PRO A 7 -38.15 -40.17 -17.53
C PRO A 7 -38.15 -39.35 -18.83
N ASN A 8 -38.69 -38.13 -18.75
CA ASN A 8 -38.72 -37.18 -19.86
C ASN A 8 -37.33 -36.59 -20.06
N ASN A 9 -36.47 -37.31 -20.77
CA ASN A 9 -35.12 -36.86 -21.11
C ASN A 9 -35.17 -35.77 -22.19
N LYS A 10 -35.54 -34.56 -21.78
CA LYS A 10 -35.34 -33.34 -22.59
C LYS A 10 -33.84 -32.99 -22.54
N GLY A 11 -33.08 -33.54 -23.47
CA GLY A 11 -31.69 -33.14 -23.69
C GLY A 11 -31.63 -31.69 -24.20
N PHE A 12 -30.75 -30.89 -23.61
CA PHE A 12 -30.41 -29.55 -24.09
C PHE A 12 -29.89 -29.64 -25.53
N THR A 13 -30.34 -28.74 -26.41
CA THR A 13 -29.88 -28.77 -27.80
C THR A 13 -28.50 -28.13 -27.93
N LEU A 14 -27.67 -28.60 -28.88
CA LEU A 14 -26.36 -27.99 -29.15
C LEU A 14 -26.46 -26.49 -29.47
N VAL A 15 -27.56 -26.10 -30.12
CA VAL A 15 -27.87 -24.70 -30.45
C VAL A 15 -28.01 -23.86 -29.19
N GLU A 16 -28.70 -24.37 -28.18
CA GLU A 16 -28.94 -23.70 -26.90
C GLU A 16 -27.63 -23.42 -26.16
N MET A 17 -26.67 -24.36 -26.23
CA MET A 17 -25.33 -24.21 -25.67
C MET A 17 -24.47 -23.22 -26.45
N ILE A 18 -24.57 -23.18 -27.79
CA ILE A 18 -23.82 -22.22 -28.61
C ILE A 18 -24.34 -20.80 -28.40
N VAL A 19 -25.66 -20.60 -28.31
CA VAL A 19 -26.26 -19.28 -28.07
C VAL A 19 -25.84 -18.75 -26.69
N THR A 20 -25.80 -19.59 -25.66
CA THR A 20 -25.38 -19.17 -24.32
C THR A 20 -23.92 -18.78 -24.25
N ILE A 21 -22.99 -19.56 -24.83
CA ILE A 21 -21.56 -19.17 -24.84
C ILE A 21 -21.31 -17.89 -25.64
N VAL A 22 -22.07 -17.64 -26.71
CA VAL A 22 -21.97 -16.40 -27.50
C VAL A 22 -22.41 -15.20 -26.67
N ILE A 23 -23.55 -15.28 -26.00
CA ILE A 23 -24.05 -14.19 -25.13
C ILE A 23 -23.09 -13.98 -23.93
N LEU A 24 -22.64 -15.05 -23.29
CA LEU A 24 -21.64 -14.99 -22.21
C LEU A 24 -20.34 -14.34 -22.68
N GLY A 25 -19.87 -14.65 -23.89
CA GLY A 25 -18.68 -14.05 -24.48
C GLY A 25 -18.81 -12.53 -24.66
N ILE A 26 -19.96 -12.05 -25.14
CA ILE A 26 -20.23 -10.61 -25.28
C ILE A 26 -20.24 -9.91 -23.92
N LEU A 27 -20.89 -10.50 -22.91
CA LEU A 27 -20.94 -9.94 -21.56
C LEU A 27 -19.55 -9.86 -20.92
N LEU A 28 -18.76 -10.93 -21.05
CA LEU A 28 -17.39 -10.97 -20.52
C LEU A 28 -16.49 -9.91 -21.17
N ALA A 29 -16.63 -9.69 -22.48
CA ALA A 29 -15.83 -8.69 -23.21
C ALA A 29 -16.00 -7.26 -22.65
N ILE A 30 -17.20 -6.91 -22.18
CA ILE A 30 -17.49 -5.58 -21.62
C ILE A 30 -17.16 -5.52 -20.12
N LEU A 31 -17.39 -6.62 -19.40
CA LEU A 31 -17.25 -6.66 -17.93
C LEU A 31 -15.80 -6.64 -17.46
N ILE A 32 -14.95 -7.47 -18.07
CA ILE A 32 -13.54 -7.64 -17.67
C ILE A 32 -12.74 -6.33 -17.61
N PRO A 33 -12.75 -5.44 -18.63
CA PRO A 33 -11.97 -4.20 -18.59
C PRO A 33 -12.43 -3.25 -17.47
N GLY A 34 -13.73 -3.18 -17.17
CA GLY A 34 -14.25 -2.38 -16.08
C GLY A 34 -13.76 -2.86 -14.71
N MET A 35 -13.74 -4.18 -14.50
CA MET A 35 -13.29 -4.79 -13.24
C MET A 35 -11.82 -4.49 -12.92
N PHE A 36 -10.93 -4.52 -13.91
CA PHE A 36 -9.50 -4.25 -13.68
C PHE A 36 -9.24 -2.87 -13.07
N ARG A 37 -9.94 -1.83 -13.53
CA ARG A 37 -9.81 -0.47 -12.97
C ARG A 37 -10.27 -0.39 -11.51
N TYR A 38 -11.30 -1.15 -11.13
CA TYR A 38 -11.76 -1.19 -9.73
C TYR A 38 -10.76 -1.93 -8.84
N ILE A 39 -10.14 -2.99 -9.35
CA ILE A 39 -9.09 -3.74 -8.65
C ILE A 39 -7.88 -2.84 -8.38
N GLU A 40 -7.43 -2.06 -9.36
CA GLU A 40 -6.33 -1.10 -9.17
C GLU A 40 -6.66 -0.07 -8.08
N LYS A 41 -7.85 0.54 -8.14
CA LYS A 41 -8.30 1.49 -7.10
C LYS A 41 -8.40 0.85 -5.72
N ALA A 42 -8.81 -0.42 -5.65
CA ALA A 42 -8.86 -1.15 -4.37
C ALA A 42 -7.45 -1.39 -3.82
N LYS A 43 -6.47 -1.72 -4.67
CA LYS A 43 -5.07 -1.83 -4.29
C LYS A 43 -4.50 -0.51 -3.79
N ASP A 44 -4.81 0.61 -4.44
CA ASP A 44 -4.36 1.94 -4.00
C ASP A 44 -4.95 2.33 -2.64
N LYS A 45 -6.22 1.98 -2.40
CA LYS A 45 -6.84 2.15 -1.08
C LYS A 45 -6.20 1.25 -0.02
N GLN A 46 -5.92 0.00 -0.36
CA GLN A 46 -5.25 -0.92 0.57
C GLN A 46 -3.86 -0.41 0.93
N LEU A 47 -3.10 0.09 -0.05
CA LEU A 47 -1.80 0.74 0.15
C LEU A 47 -1.91 1.86 1.17
N LEU A 48 -2.89 2.77 1.01
CA LEU A 48 -3.09 3.88 1.94
C LEU A 48 -3.46 3.43 3.37
N VAL A 49 -4.27 2.38 3.49
CA VAL A 49 -4.63 1.79 4.80
C VAL A 49 -3.39 1.21 5.48
N ASN A 50 -2.59 0.44 4.74
CA ASN A 50 -1.36 -0.16 5.25
C ASN A 50 -0.33 0.92 5.63
N ALA A 51 -0.18 1.95 4.80
CA ALA A 51 0.68 3.09 5.05
C ALA A 51 0.26 3.84 6.33
N THR A 52 -1.05 4.05 6.53
CA THR A 52 -1.59 4.69 7.73
C THR A 52 -1.35 3.85 8.99
N SER A 53 -1.51 2.54 8.89
CA SER A 53 -1.20 1.62 10.01
C SER A 53 0.28 1.68 10.36
N THR A 54 1.15 1.61 9.36
CA THR A 54 2.61 1.68 9.50
C THR A 54 3.04 3.00 10.11
N TYR A 55 2.49 4.13 9.65
CA TYR A 55 2.74 5.45 10.24
C TYR A 55 2.43 5.46 11.73
N LYS A 56 1.28 4.92 12.14
CA LYS A 56 0.88 4.90 13.55
C LYS A 56 1.81 4.03 14.39
N ALA A 57 2.23 2.88 13.88
CA ALA A 57 3.15 1.98 14.58
C ALA A 57 4.52 2.64 14.75
N LEU A 58 5.07 3.24 13.69
CA LEU A 58 6.32 4.00 13.74
C LEU A 58 6.23 5.21 14.69
N GLN A 59 5.15 5.97 14.60
CA GLN A 59 4.93 7.13 15.46
C GLN A 59 4.86 6.72 16.93
N ALA A 60 4.23 5.58 17.24
CA ALA A 60 4.15 5.06 18.60
C ALA A 60 5.54 4.65 19.11
N GLU A 61 6.31 3.88 18.34
CA GLU A 61 7.66 3.46 18.71
C GLU A 61 8.60 4.66 18.95
N LEU A 62 8.53 5.65 18.05
CA LEU A 62 9.30 6.88 18.18
C LEU A 62 8.94 7.65 19.45
N LEU A 63 7.65 7.77 19.78
CA LEU A 63 7.22 8.44 21.01
C LEU A 63 7.62 7.67 22.28
N LEU A 64 7.67 6.33 22.24
CA LEU A 64 8.19 5.53 23.35
C LEU A 64 9.66 5.84 23.59
N GLU A 65 10.46 5.94 22.53
CA GLU A 65 11.88 6.30 22.64
C GLU A 65 12.08 7.71 23.21
N TYR A 66 11.28 8.68 22.74
CA TYR A 66 11.29 10.06 23.23
C TYR A 66 10.87 10.19 24.70
N SER A 67 10.06 9.27 25.19
CA SER A 67 9.53 9.31 26.56
C SER A 67 10.50 8.73 27.60
N LYS A 68 11.66 8.20 27.18
CA LYS A 68 12.65 7.65 28.11
C LYS A 68 13.32 8.77 28.92
N PRO A 69 13.52 8.60 30.24
CA PRO A 69 14.10 9.65 31.10
C PRO A 69 15.49 10.14 30.67
N ASP A 70 16.26 9.29 30.00
CA ASP A 70 17.62 9.53 29.51
C ASP A 70 17.68 9.64 27.97
N ALA A 71 16.54 9.86 27.32
CA ALA A 71 16.44 9.99 25.87
C ALA A 71 17.35 11.10 25.33
N ASN A 72 18.24 10.75 24.41
CA ASN A 72 18.96 11.72 23.60
C ASN A 72 18.19 11.94 22.29
N LEU A 73 17.36 12.99 22.25
CA LEU A 73 16.44 13.25 21.14
C LEU A 73 17.15 13.39 19.79
N GLU A 74 18.33 14.01 19.76
CA GLU A 74 19.11 14.17 18.54
C GLU A 74 19.60 12.83 17.99
N ILE A 75 20.09 11.93 18.87
CA ILE A 75 20.50 10.58 18.46
C ILE A 75 19.30 9.75 17.98
N ILE A 76 18.14 9.89 18.63
CA ILE A 76 16.91 9.19 18.22
C ILE A 76 16.53 9.61 16.81
N VAL A 77 16.40 10.93 16.57
CA VAL A 77 16.11 11.49 15.24
C VAL A 77 17.11 10.96 14.21
N MET A 78 18.41 11.06 14.48
CA MET A 78 19.45 10.55 13.57
C MET A 78 19.33 9.04 13.30
N THR A 79 18.95 8.24 14.29
CA THR A 79 18.78 6.79 14.11
C THR A 79 17.62 6.49 13.18
N TYR A 80 16.50 7.19 13.38
CA TYR A 80 15.31 7.01 12.56
C TYR A 80 15.48 7.55 11.15
N GLU A 81 16.14 8.69 11.01
CA GLU A 81 16.33 9.38 9.72
C GLU A 81 17.52 8.84 8.91
N ARG A 82 18.39 7.99 9.48
CA ARG A 82 19.47 7.33 8.72
C ARG A 82 19.14 5.93 8.26
N LYS A 83 18.05 5.35 8.77
CA LYS A 83 17.67 3.99 8.39
C LYS A 83 17.06 3.99 6.99
N MET A 84 17.62 3.18 6.10
CA MET A 84 17.21 3.04 4.68
C MET A 84 15.91 2.22 4.51
N GLY A 85 14.94 2.48 5.40
CA GLY A 85 13.64 1.83 5.43
C GLY A 85 13.43 0.96 6.66
N TRP A 86 12.29 1.20 7.30
CA TRP A 86 11.70 0.40 8.35
C TRP A 86 10.83 -0.69 7.74
N THR A 87 11.01 -1.93 8.20
CA THR A 87 10.37 -3.11 7.65
C THR A 87 9.70 -3.94 8.75
N ASN A 88 9.07 -5.07 8.37
CA ASN A 88 8.45 -5.99 9.32
C ASN A 88 9.43 -6.56 10.36
N ASP A 89 10.72 -6.67 10.02
CA ASP A 89 11.76 -7.14 10.95
C ASP A 89 12.03 -6.13 12.08
N ASP A 90 11.72 -4.85 11.85
CA ASP A 90 11.90 -3.77 12.82
C ASP A 90 10.62 -3.52 13.62
N ILE A 91 9.48 -3.52 12.93
CA ILE A 91 8.16 -3.24 13.49
C ILE A 91 7.17 -4.22 12.89
N SER A 92 6.66 -5.13 13.72
CA SER A 92 5.80 -6.24 13.28
C SER A 92 4.49 -5.82 12.62
N ASP A 93 4.04 -4.58 12.86
CA ASP A 93 2.81 -4.03 12.28
C ASP A 93 2.99 -3.55 10.84
N ILE A 94 4.24 -3.44 10.35
CA ILE A 94 4.53 -3.13 8.96
C ILE A 94 4.31 -4.39 8.13
N PRO A 95 3.48 -4.36 7.06
CA PRO A 95 3.28 -5.53 6.22
C PRO A 95 4.58 -6.08 5.61
N VAL A 96 4.66 -7.39 5.44
CA VAL A 96 5.82 -8.04 4.79
C VAL A 96 5.97 -7.54 3.36
N GLY A 97 7.19 -7.12 3.00
CA GLY A 97 7.48 -6.53 1.69
C GLY A 97 7.14 -5.05 1.56
N ALA A 98 6.62 -4.42 2.63
CA ALA A 98 6.50 -2.98 2.73
C ALA A 98 7.76 -2.36 3.37
N LYS A 99 7.98 -1.09 3.04
CA LYS A 99 9.09 -0.29 3.57
C LYS A 99 8.60 1.13 3.86
N ALA A 100 8.90 1.64 5.05
CA ALA A 100 8.62 3.02 5.44
C ALA A 100 9.92 3.79 5.64
N ILE A 101 10.04 4.97 5.03
CA ILE A 101 11.30 5.69 4.88
C ILE A 101 11.14 7.11 5.36
N MET A 102 12.05 7.52 6.23
CA MET A 102 12.22 8.88 6.74
C MET A 102 13.72 9.10 6.59
N VAL A 103 14.21 9.80 5.56
CA VAL A 103 15.66 9.91 5.29
C VAL A 103 16.05 11.35 5.03
N LEU A 104 17.07 11.82 5.76
CA LEU A 104 17.65 13.17 5.58
C LEU A 104 18.82 13.23 4.59
N SER A 105 19.43 12.10 4.23
CA SER A 105 20.58 12.13 3.32
C SER A 105 20.96 10.76 2.77
N GLY A 106 21.07 10.67 1.45
CA GLY A 106 21.87 9.65 0.76
C GLY A 106 21.10 8.76 -0.20
N ASN A 107 19.78 8.90 -0.27
CA ASN A 107 18.96 8.21 -1.26
C ASN A 107 18.33 9.24 -2.20
N LYS A 108 19.01 9.48 -3.33
CA LYS A 108 18.61 10.49 -4.32
C LYS A 108 17.15 10.33 -4.78
N ASP A 109 16.61 9.12 -4.79
CA ASP A 109 15.26 8.85 -5.27
C ASP A 109 14.18 9.18 -4.23
N VAL A 110 14.53 9.13 -2.94
CA VAL A 110 13.63 9.57 -1.85
C VAL A 110 13.78 11.06 -1.61
N ASP A 111 15.03 11.55 -1.63
CA ASP A 111 15.37 12.95 -1.50
C ASP A 111 14.66 13.76 -2.60
N THR A 112 14.69 13.32 -3.86
CA THR A 112 13.95 13.98 -4.97
C THR A 112 12.44 14.03 -4.75
N VAL A 113 11.82 12.97 -4.23
CA VAL A 113 10.37 12.90 -3.99
C VAL A 113 9.88 13.95 -2.98
N PHE A 114 10.70 14.29 -1.97
CA PHE A 114 10.35 15.30 -0.95
C PHE A 114 10.95 16.68 -1.21
N GLU A 115 12.11 16.77 -1.86
CA GLU A 115 12.70 18.04 -2.32
C GLU A 115 11.75 18.75 -3.30
N GLU A 116 11.12 18.02 -4.23
CA GLU A 116 10.08 18.57 -5.12
C GLU A 116 8.87 19.14 -4.34
N GLN A 117 8.65 18.70 -3.11
CA GLN A 117 7.56 19.16 -2.24
C GLN A 117 8.02 20.22 -1.23
N GLY A 118 9.30 20.61 -1.23
CA GLY A 118 9.85 21.66 -0.36
C GLY A 118 9.95 21.28 1.12
N PHE A 119 10.04 19.98 1.44
CA PHE A 119 10.17 19.49 2.82
C PHE A 119 11.64 19.26 3.20
N GLY A 120 12.03 19.71 4.40
CA GLY A 120 13.41 19.59 4.91
C GLY A 120 13.56 18.85 6.24
N ASN A 121 12.47 18.52 6.93
CA ASN A 121 12.47 17.78 8.19
C ASN A 121 11.54 16.57 8.07
N PHE A 122 11.97 15.40 8.54
CA PHE A 122 11.16 14.18 8.53
C PHE A 122 10.61 13.85 9.92
N ILE A 123 11.33 14.24 10.97
CA ILE A 123 10.89 14.13 12.35
C ILE A 123 11.08 15.47 13.06
N ASN A 124 10.10 15.87 13.85
CA ASN A 124 10.23 17.01 14.72
C ASN A 124 11.18 16.67 15.89
N PRO A 125 12.34 17.33 16.02
CA PRO A 125 13.34 16.93 17.00
C PRO A 125 12.91 17.17 18.45
N LYS A 126 11.89 18.01 18.68
CA LYS A 126 11.38 18.32 20.02
C LYS A 126 10.23 17.41 20.45
N THR A 127 9.37 17.02 19.51
CA THR A 127 8.14 16.27 19.83
C THR A 127 8.19 14.81 19.40
N GLY A 128 9.12 14.43 18.53
CA GLY A 128 9.16 13.08 17.94
C GLY A 128 8.00 12.82 16.98
N GLU A 129 7.30 13.86 16.56
CA GLU A 129 6.24 13.75 15.57
C GLU A 129 6.86 13.56 14.18
N ILE A 130 6.37 12.57 13.44
CA ILE A 130 6.77 12.34 12.05
C ILE A 130 6.17 13.47 11.20
N GLU A 131 7.02 14.27 10.56
CA GLU A 131 6.64 15.39 9.70
C GLU A 131 6.57 15.00 8.22
N ALA A 132 7.37 14.01 7.79
CA ALA A 132 7.32 13.46 6.45
C ALA A 132 7.73 11.98 6.44
N MET A 133 7.08 11.18 5.58
CA MET A 133 7.39 9.75 5.43
C MET A 133 7.01 9.25 4.04
N LEU A 134 7.84 8.39 3.45
CA LEU A 134 7.54 7.67 2.22
C LEU A 134 7.22 6.21 2.58
N TYR A 135 6.08 5.71 2.12
CA TYR A 135 5.71 4.32 2.27
C TYR A 135 5.67 3.63 0.91
N ILE A 136 6.33 2.49 0.80
CA ILE A 136 6.46 1.71 -0.44
C ILE A 136 5.95 0.30 -0.16
N GLU A 137 5.10 -0.20 -1.06
CA GLU A 137 4.59 -1.57 -1.02
C GLU A 137 4.16 -1.99 -2.42
N ASN A 138 4.48 -3.22 -2.83
CA ASN A 138 4.04 -3.80 -4.11
C ASN A 138 4.37 -2.95 -5.36
N GLY A 139 5.53 -2.26 -5.36
CA GLY A 139 5.96 -1.42 -6.49
C GLY A 139 5.22 -0.09 -6.61
N LYS A 140 4.40 0.28 -5.61
CA LYS A 140 3.79 1.59 -5.49
C LYS A 140 4.28 2.31 -4.25
N TYR A 141 4.11 3.62 -4.22
CA TYR A 141 4.42 4.43 -3.06
C TYR A 141 3.36 5.49 -2.78
N VAL A 142 3.30 5.90 -1.52
CA VAL A 142 2.56 7.08 -1.05
C VAL A 142 3.44 7.90 -0.12
N THR A 143 3.29 9.22 -0.20
CA THR A 143 3.98 10.16 0.69
C THR A 143 3.02 10.66 1.74
N TYR A 144 3.46 10.72 2.98
CA TYR A 144 2.83 11.46 4.05
C TYR A 144 3.60 12.74 4.30
N THR A 145 2.89 13.84 4.50
CA THR A 145 3.45 15.02 5.14
C THR A 145 2.49 15.56 6.21
N LYS A 146 3.01 16.19 7.25
CA LYS A 146 2.20 16.77 8.32
C LYS A 146 1.24 17.85 7.83
N TYR A 147 1.62 18.61 6.80
CA TYR A 147 0.81 19.74 6.31
C TYR A 147 -0.26 19.31 5.30
N THR A 148 0.00 18.26 4.51
CA THR A 148 -0.93 17.82 3.45
C THR A 148 -1.62 16.49 3.77
N GLY A 149 -1.15 15.78 4.78
CA GLY A 149 -1.52 14.39 5.03
C GLY A 149 -0.97 13.46 3.96
N TRP A 150 -1.70 12.37 3.70
CA TRP A 150 -1.36 11.39 2.69
C TRP A 150 -1.62 11.90 1.27
N GLY A 151 -0.62 11.77 0.41
CA GLY A 151 -0.72 11.99 -1.02
C GLY A 151 -1.36 10.81 -1.76
N GLU A 152 -1.45 10.95 -3.08
CA GLU A 152 -1.96 9.91 -3.97
C GLU A 152 -0.94 8.79 -4.17
N ALA A 153 -1.44 7.56 -4.40
CA ALA A 153 -0.63 6.41 -4.75
C ALA A 153 0.00 6.60 -6.13
N LYS A 154 1.31 6.39 -6.23
CA LYS A 154 2.07 6.51 -7.48
C LYS A 154 2.89 5.23 -7.69
N ASP A 155 3.19 4.93 -8.95
CA ASP A 155 4.06 3.81 -9.28
C ASP A 155 5.52 4.14 -8.96
N PHE A 156 6.21 3.22 -8.31
CA PHE A 156 7.61 3.35 -7.94
C PHE A 156 8.48 2.75 -9.05
N ASN A 157 8.95 3.58 -10.00
CA ASN A 157 9.67 3.15 -11.21
C ASN A 157 11.15 2.76 -10.99
N GLY A 158 11.51 2.27 -9.80
CA GLY A 158 12.89 1.97 -9.41
C GLY A 158 13.62 3.24 -8.98
N VAL A 159 14.14 3.30 -7.76
CA VAL A 159 15.38 2.59 -7.41
C VAL A 159 15.19 1.50 -6.38
N ILE A 160 15.81 0.35 -6.65
CA ILE A 160 15.90 -0.79 -5.74
C ILE A 160 16.43 -0.29 -4.39
N ILE A 161 15.60 -0.36 -3.35
CA ILE A 161 16.04 -0.08 -1.99
C ILE A 161 16.46 -1.42 -1.39
N GLU A 162 17.60 -1.92 -1.85
CA GLU A 162 18.39 -2.89 -1.06
C GLU A 162 18.86 -2.23 0.22
#